data_AF-A0A6I6F8X5-F1
#
_entry.id   AF-A0A6I6F8X5-F1
#
_cell.length_a   1.000
_cell.length_b   1.000
_cell.length_c   1.000
_cell.angle_alpha   90.00
_cell.angle_beta   90.00
_cell.angle_gamma   90.00
#
_symmetry.space_group_name_H-M   'P 1'
#
loop_
_entity.id
_entity.type
_entity.pdbx_description
1 polymer ?
#
loop_
_entity_poly.entity_id
_entity_poly.type
_entity_poly.pdbx_seq_one_letter_code
_entity_poly.pdbx_strand_id
1 'polypeptide(L)'
;MTAGLLEAVRQRLVESGTDPTPAGVAAALRAQGRLLGDAQVLGAAEELRCELVGTGPLEPLLADPLVTDVLVSAPDRVWVDRGAGLELSDVVFPDAAAVRRLAQRLAAVAGRRLDDARPWVDARLPDGTRMHAVLPPVAVGSTCLSLRVVRPRAFSLAELTAAGTVPPGGEQVLGALVEARVSYLVSGGTGSGKTTLLSTLLGLVGERERIVLAEDSAELRPDHPHVVRLETRPANQEGAGRVTLRDLVRQALRMRPDRLVVGEVRGAEVADLLSALNTGHEGGSGTVHANTAADVPARLEALGTAAGLDRAALHSQVAAALSVVVHLARDRSGQRRIAEVHVLERNTQGLVVTVPALRWGAGGFVHERGWERLRSLIGGVRW
;
A
#
# COMPACT_ATOMS: atom_id res chain seq x y z
N MET A 1 -20.77 -31.81 3.63
CA MET A 1 -22.14 -32.13 3.14
C MET A 1 -22.06 -32.68 1.73
N THR A 2 -23.12 -33.25 1.17
CA THR A 2 -23.17 -33.53 -0.28
C THR A 2 -23.26 -32.23 -1.07
N ALA A 3 -22.53 -32.09 -2.18
CA ALA A 3 -22.49 -30.88 -3.01
C ALA A 3 -23.89 -30.37 -3.43
N GLY A 4 -24.83 -31.27 -3.71
CA GLY A 4 -26.21 -30.88 -4.06
C GLY A 4 -27.02 -30.25 -2.91
N LEU A 5 -26.65 -30.48 -1.64
CA LEU A 5 -27.33 -29.88 -0.49
C LEU A 5 -26.86 -28.44 -0.26
N LEU A 6 -25.56 -28.19 -0.40
CA LEU A 6 -24.98 -26.84 -0.40
C LEU A 6 -25.63 -25.96 -1.46
N GLU A 7 -25.72 -26.47 -2.69
CA GLU A 7 -26.29 -25.74 -3.82
C GLU A 7 -27.77 -25.35 -3.59
N ALA A 8 -28.56 -26.24 -2.99
CA ALA A 8 -29.97 -25.99 -2.72
C ALA A 8 -30.17 -24.97 -1.57
N VAL A 9 -29.28 -24.99 -0.55
CA VAL A 9 -29.26 -23.95 0.50
C VAL A 9 -28.82 -22.61 -0.09
N ARG A 10 -27.81 -22.62 -0.97
CA ARG A 10 -27.29 -21.44 -1.67
C ARG A 10 -28.37 -20.71 -2.46
N GLN A 11 -29.09 -21.43 -3.32
CA GLN A 11 -30.18 -20.85 -4.13
C GLN A 11 -31.22 -20.14 -3.24
N ARG A 12 -31.62 -20.77 -2.14
CA ARG A 12 -32.61 -20.20 -1.23
C ARG A 12 -32.11 -18.96 -0.49
N LEU A 13 -30.85 -18.94 -0.05
CA LEU A 13 -30.27 -17.74 0.59
C LEU A 13 -30.23 -16.56 -0.38
N VAL A 14 -29.87 -16.82 -1.65
CA VAL A 14 -29.89 -15.81 -2.71
C VAL A 14 -31.30 -15.31 -3.02
N GLU A 15 -32.28 -16.22 -3.15
CA GLU A 15 -33.69 -15.88 -3.41
C GLU A 15 -34.33 -15.08 -2.27
N SER A 16 -33.95 -15.38 -1.03
CA SER A 16 -34.48 -14.71 0.17
C SER A 16 -33.74 -13.43 0.55
N GLY A 17 -32.57 -13.17 -0.05
CA GLY A 17 -31.71 -12.05 0.33
C GLY A 17 -31.15 -12.16 1.76
N THR A 18 -31.08 -13.38 2.31
CA THR A 18 -30.65 -13.60 3.69
C THR A 18 -29.15 -13.88 3.74
N ASP A 19 -28.43 -13.27 4.68
CA ASP A 19 -27.00 -13.52 4.87
C ASP A 19 -26.73 -14.98 5.28
N PRO A 20 -25.62 -15.59 4.82
CA PRO A 20 -25.24 -16.98 5.12
C PRO A 20 -24.68 -17.13 6.55
N THR A 21 -25.48 -16.73 7.54
CA THR A 21 -25.18 -16.93 8.97
C THR A 21 -25.53 -18.37 9.39
N PRO A 22 -24.97 -18.89 10.49
CA PRO A 22 -25.38 -20.19 11.04
C PRO A 22 -26.89 -20.30 11.24
N ALA A 23 -27.55 -19.21 11.65
CA ALA A 23 -29.01 -19.15 11.78
C ALA A 23 -29.73 -19.22 10.42
N GLY A 24 -29.25 -18.49 9.41
CA GLY A 24 -29.81 -18.51 8.06
C GLY A 24 -29.66 -19.88 7.37
N VAL A 25 -28.50 -20.52 7.52
CA VAL A 25 -28.23 -21.86 7.00
C VAL A 25 -29.06 -22.92 7.72
N ALA A 26 -29.17 -22.84 9.05
CA ALA A 26 -30.06 -23.73 9.81
C ALA A 26 -31.51 -23.59 9.35
N ALA A 27 -31.99 -22.36 9.12
CA ALA A 27 -33.35 -22.11 8.64
C ALA A 27 -33.57 -22.70 7.23
N ALA A 28 -32.62 -22.50 6.31
CA ALA A 28 -32.69 -23.04 4.95
C ALA A 28 -32.68 -24.59 4.92
N LEU A 29 -31.85 -25.22 5.76
CA LEU A 29 -31.76 -26.68 5.91
C LEU A 29 -33.03 -27.28 6.55
N ARG A 30 -33.57 -26.64 7.60
CA ARG A 30 -34.84 -27.05 8.23
C ARG A 30 -35.98 -27.00 7.25
N ALA A 31 -36.04 -25.95 6.42
CA ALA A 31 -37.05 -25.80 5.38
C ALA A 31 -36.88 -26.78 4.19
N GLN A 32 -35.85 -27.64 4.20
CA GLN A 32 -35.69 -28.79 3.31
C GLN A 32 -35.88 -30.13 4.05
N GLY A 33 -36.39 -30.10 5.28
CA GLY A 33 -36.68 -31.30 6.08
C GLY A 33 -35.43 -32.00 6.62
N ARG A 34 -34.28 -31.32 6.70
CA ARG A 34 -33.04 -31.92 7.21
C ARG A 34 -32.61 -31.29 8.54
N LEU A 35 -32.24 -32.16 9.48
CA LEU A 35 -31.59 -31.82 10.75
C LEU A 35 -30.12 -32.25 10.64
N LEU A 36 -29.21 -31.28 10.66
CA LEU A 36 -27.77 -31.49 10.78
C LEU A 36 -27.32 -31.08 12.17
N GLY A 37 -26.22 -31.67 12.67
CA GLY A 37 -25.64 -31.27 13.95
C GLY A 37 -25.00 -29.88 13.89
N ASP A 38 -24.87 -29.20 15.03
CA ASP A 38 -24.39 -27.82 15.11
C ASP A 38 -23.03 -27.60 14.41
N ALA A 39 -22.08 -28.53 14.54
CA ALA A 39 -20.79 -28.46 13.86
C ALA A 39 -20.91 -28.54 12.32
N GLN A 40 -21.87 -29.31 11.82
CA GLN A 40 -22.13 -29.41 10.37
C GLN A 40 -22.82 -28.15 9.85
N VAL A 41 -23.70 -27.54 10.63
CA VAL A 41 -24.35 -26.27 10.30
C VAL A 41 -23.34 -25.13 10.32
N LEU A 42 -22.45 -25.09 11.31
CA LEU A 42 -21.35 -24.12 11.38
C LEU A 42 -20.43 -24.23 10.16
N GLY A 43 -19.97 -25.44 9.84
CA GLY A 43 -19.16 -25.68 8.64
C GLY A 43 -19.89 -25.30 7.34
N ALA A 44 -21.19 -25.64 7.24
CA ALA A 44 -22.03 -25.26 6.10
C ALA A 44 -22.16 -23.74 5.93
N ALA A 45 -22.39 -23.03 7.03
CA ALA A 45 -22.52 -21.59 7.03
C ALA A 45 -21.20 -20.91 6.69
N GLU A 46 -20.09 -21.44 7.18
CA GLU A 46 -18.77 -20.92 6.84
C GLU A 46 -18.44 -21.14 5.36
N GLU A 47 -18.71 -22.34 4.83
CA GLU A 47 -18.52 -22.67 3.41
C GLU A 47 -19.41 -21.80 2.50
N LEU A 48 -20.71 -21.65 2.83
CA LEU A 48 -21.63 -20.78 2.09
C LEU A 48 -21.27 -19.30 2.22
N ARG A 49 -20.81 -18.84 3.39
CA ARG A 49 -20.34 -17.47 3.58
C ARG A 49 -19.12 -17.20 2.72
N CYS A 50 -18.16 -18.13 2.71
CA CYS A 50 -16.98 -18.04 1.84
C CYS A 50 -17.37 -17.98 0.36
N GLU A 51 -18.37 -18.75 -0.08
CA GLU A 51 -18.81 -18.76 -1.48
C GLU A 51 -19.67 -17.57 -1.90
N LEU A 52 -20.62 -17.17 -1.05
CA LEU A 52 -21.64 -16.16 -1.36
C LEU A 52 -21.17 -14.73 -1.10
N VAL A 53 -20.32 -14.54 -0.08
CA VAL A 53 -19.92 -13.21 0.40
C VAL A 53 -18.38 -13.06 0.47
N GLY A 54 -17.67 -14.16 0.71
CA GLY A 54 -16.22 -14.18 0.89
C GLY A 54 -15.43 -14.36 -0.41
N THR A 55 -14.14 -14.67 -0.25
CA THR A 55 -13.19 -14.83 -1.36
C THR A 55 -13.17 -16.23 -1.96
N GLY A 56 -14.12 -17.07 -1.56
CA GLY A 56 -14.31 -18.43 -2.06
C GLY A 56 -13.08 -19.31 -1.82
N PRO A 57 -12.58 -20.03 -2.84
CA PRO A 57 -11.41 -20.90 -2.72
C PRO A 57 -10.12 -20.20 -2.27
N LEU A 58 -10.07 -18.85 -2.33
CA LEU A 58 -8.90 -18.08 -1.94
C LEU A 58 -8.86 -17.76 -0.45
N GLU A 59 -9.95 -17.99 0.29
CA GLU A 59 -10.05 -17.61 1.71
C GLU A 59 -8.91 -18.19 2.58
N PRO A 60 -8.51 -19.47 2.44
CA PRO A 60 -7.39 -20.00 3.24
C PRO A 60 -6.06 -19.30 2.95
N LEU A 61 -5.83 -18.87 1.69
CA LEU A 61 -4.63 -18.13 1.32
C LEU A 61 -4.65 -16.72 1.89
N LEU A 62 -5.81 -16.04 1.86
CA LEU A 62 -5.93 -14.68 2.38
C LEU A 62 -5.95 -14.61 3.91
N ALA A 63 -6.35 -15.70 4.57
CA ALA A 63 -6.30 -15.83 6.03
C ALA A 63 -4.87 -16.12 6.56
N ASP A 64 -3.95 -16.58 5.72
CA ASP A 64 -2.55 -16.81 6.12
C ASP A 64 -1.85 -15.46 6.36
N PRO A 65 -1.38 -15.17 7.60
CA PRO A 65 -0.78 -13.88 7.95
C PRO A 65 0.53 -13.60 7.22
N LEU A 66 1.16 -14.60 6.61
CA LEU A 66 2.38 -14.43 5.83
C LEU A 66 2.11 -13.99 4.39
N VAL A 67 0.90 -14.23 3.87
CA VAL A 67 0.54 -13.93 2.48
C VAL A 67 0.44 -12.42 2.26
N THR A 68 1.14 -11.93 1.23
CA THR A 68 1.06 -10.54 0.79
C THR A 68 0.25 -10.37 -0.48
N ASP A 69 0.33 -11.35 -1.38
CA ASP A 69 -0.26 -11.27 -2.72
C ASP A 69 -0.83 -12.63 -3.12
N VAL A 70 -2.01 -12.63 -3.75
CA VAL A 70 -2.63 -13.81 -4.38
C VAL A 70 -3.02 -13.44 -5.81
N LEU A 71 -2.46 -14.14 -6.80
CA LEU A 71 -2.63 -13.83 -8.22
C LEU A 71 -3.25 -15.04 -8.95
N VAL A 72 -4.45 -14.86 -9.50
CA VAL A 72 -5.12 -15.85 -10.36
C VAL A 72 -4.91 -15.45 -11.80
N SER A 73 -4.19 -16.27 -12.56
CA SER A 73 -3.95 -16.05 -14.00
C SER A 73 -4.77 -16.99 -14.88
N ALA A 74 -5.19 -18.13 -14.33
CA ALA A 74 -6.04 -19.13 -14.97
C ALA A 74 -6.70 -20.00 -13.89
N PRO A 75 -7.70 -20.83 -14.21
CA PRO A 75 -8.35 -21.70 -13.22
C PRO A 75 -7.38 -22.64 -12.50
N ASP A 76 -6.34 -23.07 -13.20
CA ASP A 76 -5.28 -23.96 -12.74
C ASP A 76 -3.99 -23.23 -12.33
N ARG A 77 -3.98 -21.89 -12.30
CA ARG A 77 -2.79 -21.09 -12.00
C ARG A 77 -3.11 -19.99 -11.00
N VAL A 78 -3.05 -20.38 -9.73
CA VAL A 78 -3.13 -19.47 -8.58
C VAL A 78 -1.76 -19.37 -7.94
N TRP A 79 -1.17 -18.17 -7.97
CA TRP A 79 0.12 -17.87 -7.37
C TRP A 79 -0.06 -17.13 -6.05
N VAL A 80 0.86 -17.33 -5.13
CA VAL A 80 0.89 -16.66 -3.83
C VAL A 80 2.29 -16.14 -3.54
N ASP A 81 2.41 -14.96 -2.92
CA ASP A 81 3.68 -14.44 -2.38
C ASP A 81 3.56 -14.32 -0.86
N ARG A 82 4.56 -14.85 -0.14
CA ARG A 82 4.71 -14.74 1.33
C ARG A 82 5.90 -13.88 1.76
N GLY A 83 6.47 -13.11 0.82
CA GLY A 83 7.63 -12.26 1.00
C GLY A 83 8.91 -12.78 0.32
N ALA A 84 8.95 -14.04 -0.09
CA ALA A 84 10.08 -14.67 -0.78
C ALA A 84 9.96 -14.65 -2.32
N GLY A 85 8.84 -14.16 -2.86
CA GLY A 85 8.51 -14.24 -4.28
C GLY A 85 7.31 -15.14 -4.55
N LEU A 86 6.91 -15.21 -5.82
CA LEU A 86 5.72 -15.94 -6.25
C LEU A 86 5.96 -17.45 -6.31
N GLU A 87 5.07 -18.21 -5.68
CA GLU A 87 4.98 -19.66 -5.77
C GLU A 87 3.59 -20.10 -6.23
N LEU A 88 3.52 -21.24 -6.91
CA LEU A 88 2.24 -21.82 -7.35
C LEU A 88 1.57 -22.49 -6.14
N SER A 89 0.31 -22.17 -5.90
CA SER A 89 -0.50 -22.78 -4.84
C SER A 89 -1.28 -24.00 -5.33
N ASP A 90 -1.75 -24.82 -4.40
CA ASP A 90 -2.62 -25.97 -4.68
C ASP A 90 -4.09 -25.58 -4.96
N VAL A 91 -4.42 -24.28 -4.91
CA VAL A 91 -5.78 -23.80 -5.14
C VAL A 91 -6.09 -23.84 -6.64
N VAL A 92 -7.20 -24.51 -6.97
CA VAL A 92 -7.71 -24.68 -8.33
C VAL A 92 -9.18 -24.28 -8.40
N PHE A 93 -9.55 -23.58 -9.47
CA PHE A 93 -10.92 -23.29 -9.83
C PHE A 93 -11.44 -24.34 -10.82
N PRO A 94 -12.75 -24.65 -10.80
CA PRO A 94 -13.32 -25.66 -11.70
C PRO A 94 -13.26 -25.24 -13.17
N ASP A 95 -13.43 -23.95 -13.46
CA ASP A 95 -13.41 -23.40 -14.82
C ASP A 95 -13.12 -21.89 -14.83
N ALA A 96 -12.90 -21.32 -16.02
CA ALA A 96 -12.69 -19.88 -16.21
C ALA A 96 -13.93 -19.05 -15.83
N ALA A 97 -15.12 -19.63 -15.94
CA ALA A 97 -16.36 -18.97 -15.56
C ALA A 97 -16.45 -18.78 -14.03
N ALA A 98 -15.87 -19.67 -13.23
CA ALA A 98 -15.81 -19.56 -11.78
C ALA A 98 -14.90 -18.41 -11.34
N VAL A 99 -13.74 -18.23 -11.99
CA VAL A 99 -12.86 -17.08 -11.75
C VAL A 99 -13.57 -15.78 -12.09
N ARG A 100 -14.25 -15.72 -13.25
CA ARG A 100 -15.07 -14.56 -13.64
C ARG A 100 -16.16 -14.24 -12.61
N ARG A 101 -16.95 -15.25 -12.21
CA ARG A 101 -18.00 -15.09 -11.20
C ARG A 101 -17.42 -14.57 -9.88
N LEU A 102 -16.26 -15.08 -9.43
CA LEU A 102 -15.61 -14.60 -8.21
C LEU A 102 -15.23 -13.13 -8.33
N ALA A 103 -14.51 -12.75 -9.39
CA ALA A 103 -14.08 -11.36 -9.61
C ALA A 103 -15.28 -10.39 -9.65
N GLN A 104 -16.38 -10.78 -10.30
CA GLN A 104 -17.59 -9.96 -10.38
C GLN A 104 -18.29 -9.81 -9.03
N ARG A 105 -18.38 -10.89 -8.23
CA ARG A 105 -18.93 -10.83 -6.87
C ARG A 105 -18.09 -9.90 -5.97
N LEU A 106 -16.77 -10.08 -5.98
CA LEU A 106 -15.86 -9.25 -5.19
C LEU A 106 -15.94 -7.77 -5.61
N ALA A 107 -16.06 -7.48 -6.90
CA ALA A 107 -16.28 -6.13 -7.39
C ALA A 107 -17.61 -5.55 -6.86
N ALA A 108 -18.70 -6.32 -6.90
CA ALA A 108 -20.00 -5.90 -6.41
C ALA A 108 -20.00 -5.62 -4.90
N VAL A 109 -19.36 -6.49 -4.10
CA VAL A 109 -19.15 -6.28 -2.64
C VAL A 109 -18.41 -4.96 -2.38
N ALA A 110 -17.43 -4.63 -3.22
CA ALA A 110 -16.69 -3.36 -3.14
C ALA A 110 -17.43 -2.15 -3.76
N GLY A 111 -18.69 -2.29 -4.16
CA GLY A 111 -19.47 -1.22 -4.80
C GLY A 111 -18.91 -0.80 -6.15
N ARG A 112 -18.34 -1.75 -6.90
CA ARG A 112 -17.77 -1.56 -8.24
C ARG A 112 -18.44 -2.48 -9.25
N ARG A 113 -18.35 -2.07 -10.52
CA ARG A 113 -18.94 -2.79 -11.65
C ARG A 113 -17.83 -3.45 -12.46
N LEU A 114 -17.99 -4.73 -12.76
CA LEU A 114 -17.08 -5.53 -13.59
C LEU A 114 -17.93 -6.40 -14.54
N ASP A 115 -17.92 -6.07 -15.82
CA ASP A 115 -18.68 -6.76 -16.87
C ASP A 115 -18.06 -6.52 -18.26
N ASP A 116 -18.71 -7.00 -19.32
CA ASP A 116 -18.15 -6.90 -20.67
C ASP A 116 -18.06 -5.45 -21.19
N ALA A 117 -18.83 -4.52 -20.62
CA ALA A 117 -18.74 -3.10 -20.93
C ALA A 117 -17.63 -2.40 -20.12
N ARG A 118 -17.30 -2.91 -18.93
CA ARG A 118 -16.19 -2.47 -18.08
C ARG A 118 -15.31 -3.67 -17.72
N PRO A 119 -14.41 -4.11 -18.61
CA PRO A 119 -13.71 -5.38 -18.48
C PRO A 119 -12.51 -5.33 -17.53
N TRP A 120 -12.36 -4.27 -16.72
CA TRP A 120 -11.42 -4.25 -15.60
C TRP A 120 -11.96 -3.42 -14.44
N VAL A 121 -11.41 -3.67 -13.25
CA VAL A 121 -11.79 -2.95 -12.03
C VAL A 121 -10.63 -2.90 -11.04
N ASP A 122 -10.49 -1.75 -10.38
CA ASP A 122 -9.73 -1.60 -9.14
C ASP A 122 -10.72 -1.42 -7.98
N ALA A 123 -10.55 -2.21 -6.92
CA ALA A 123 -11.48 -2.25 -5.82
C ALA A 123 -10.77 -2.51 -4.49
N ARG A 124 -11.49 -2.20 -3.40
CA ARG A 124 -11.06 -2.48 -2.03
C ARG A 124 -12.14 -3.33 -1.36
N LEU A 125 -11.74 -4.51 -0.90
CA LEU A 125 -12.62 -5.42 -0.19
C LEU A 125 -12.85 -4.92 1.26
N PRO A 126 -13.90 -5.40 1.96
CA PRO A 126 -14.24 -4.94 3.30
C PRO A 126 -13.13 -5.14 4.35
N ASP A 127 -12.31 -6.17 4.20
CA ASP A 127 -11.12 -6.46 5.00
C ASP A 127 -9.94 -5.51 4.71
N GLY A 128 -10.07 -4.66 3.69
CA GLY A 128 -9.05 -3.73 3.23
C GLY A 128 -8.16 -4.27 2.12
N THR A 129 -8.28 -5.55 1.76
CA THR A 129 -7.54 -6.19 0.66
C THR A 129 -7.82 -5.46 -0.64
N ARG A 130 -6.76 -5.18 -1.40
CA ARG A 130 -6.88 -4.54 -2.71
C ARG A 130 -7.09 -5.59 -3.76
N MET A 131 -8.00 -5.31 -4.67
CA MET A 131 -8.32 -6.17 -5.78
C MET A 131 -8.14 -5.41 -7.10
N HIS A 132 -7.44 -6.04 -8.03
CA HIS A 132 -7.50 -5.69 -9.44
C HIS A 132 -8.01 -6.90 -10.22
N ALA A 133 -8.95 -6.71 -11.15
CA ALA A 133 -9.41 -7.80 -12.01
C ALA A 133 -9.55 -7.34 -13.46
N VAL A 134 -9.31 -8.26 -14.40
CA VAL A 134 -9.43 -8.03 -15.85
C VAL A 134 -10.15 -9.21 -16.49
N LEU A 135 -11.20 -8.95 -17.26
CA LEU A 135 -12.01 -9.93 -17.98
C LEU A 135 -11.50 -10.16 -19.40
N PRO A 136 -11.76 -11.33 -20.01
CA PRO A 136 -11.67 -11.51 -21.45
C PRO A 136 -12.61 -10.54 -22.21
N PRO A 137 -12.25 -10.13 -23.44
CA PRO A 137 -11.06 -10.53 -24.20
C PRO A 137 -9.79 -9.74 -23.86
N VAL A 138 -9.83 -8.78 -22.93
CA VAL A 138 -8.65 -7.97 -22.55
C VAL A 138 -7.59 -8.86 -21.90
N ALA A 139 -8.01 -9.72 -20.97
CA ALA A 139 -7.21 -10.85 -20.51
C ALA A 139 -7.42 -12.04 -21.45
N VAL A 140 -6.37 -12.45 -22.15
CA VAL A 140 -6.43 -13.58 -23.09
C VAL A 140 -6.53 -14.89 -22.31
N GLY A 141 -7.54 -15.70 -22.63
CA GLY A 141 -7.72 -17.06 -22.10
C GLY A 141 -8.62 -17.15 -20.86
N SER A 142 -8.40 -16.32 -19.83
CA SER A 142 -9.18 -16.34 -18.59
C SER A 142 -9.27 -14.96 -17.95
N THR A 143 -10.23 -14.78 -17.03
CA THR A 143 -10.20 -13.64 -16.11
C THR A 143 -8.94 -13.70 -15.25
N CYS A 144 -8.25 -12.56 -15.12
CA CYS A 144 -7.12 -12.40 -14.21
C CYS A 144 -7.56 -11.64 -12.96
N LEU A 145 -7.08 -12.05 -11.80
CA LEU A 145 -7.39 -11.44 -10.50
C LEU A 145 -6.09 -11.28 -9.70
N SER A 146 -5.83 -10.07 -9.21
CA SER A 146 -4.70 -9.76 -8.33
C SER A 146 -5.22 -9.23 -7.02
N LEU A 147 -4.97 -9.95 -5.93
CA LEU A 147 -5.32 -9.56 -4.57
C LEU A 147 -4.05 -9.21 -3.80
N ARG A 148 -4.02 -8.05 -3.16
CA ARG A 148 -2.92 -7.61 -2.32
C ARG A 148 -3.43 -7.34 -0.91
N VAL A 149 -3.03 -8.21 0.01
CA VAL A 149 -3.50 -8.20 1.40
C VAL A 149 -2.89 -7.00 2.12
N VAL A 150 -3.75 -6.24 2.81
CA VAL A 150 -3.28 -5.13 3.65
C VAL A 150 -2.98 -5.68 5.03
N ARG A 151 -1.73 -5.54 5.48
CA ARG A 151 -1.36 -5.97 6.83
C ARG A 151 -2.09 -5.12 7.89
N PRO A 152 -2.53 -5.72 8.99
CA PRO A 152 -3.35 -5.03 10.00
C PRO A 152 -2.58 -3.97 10.80
N ARG A 153 -1.25 -4.08 10.94
CA ARG A 153 -0.42 -3.10 11.64
C ARG A 153 0.90 -2.80 10.93
N ALA A 154 1.44 -1.61 11.15
CA ALA A 154 2.81 -1.29 10.79
C ALA A 154 3.82 -2.12 11.60
N PHE A 155 5.00 -2.32 11.03
CA PHE A 155 6.15 -2.82 11.78
C PHE A 155 6.64 -1.75 12.73
N SER A 156 7.14 -2.16 13.90
CA SER A 156 7.96 -1.29 14.73
C SER A 156 9.35 -1.14 14.11
N LEU A 157 10.07 -0.08 14.51
CA LEU A 157 11.44 0.12 14.06
C LEU A 157 12.35 -1.05 14.50
N ALA A 158 12.13 -1.57 15.70
CA ALA A 158 12.84 -2.74 16.22
C ALA A 158 12.60 -4.00 15.37
N GLU A 159 11.37 -4.21 14.89
CA GLU A 159 11.07 -5.32 13.98
C GLU A 159 11.77 -5.17 12.62
N LEU A 160 11.86 -3.96 12.08
CA LEU A 160 12.61 -3.70 10.85
C LEU A 160 14.12 -3.89 11.02
N THR A 161 14.68 -3.52 12.18
CA THR A 161 16.08 -3.81 12.52
C THR A 161 16.31 -5.33 12.63
N ALA A 162 15.43 -6.05 13.33
CA ALA A 162 15.52 -7.50 13.45
C ALA A 162 15.39 -8.24 12.10
N ALA A 163 14.57 -7.71 11.18
CA ALA A 163 14.44 -8.24 9.82
C ALA A 163 15.63 -7.88 8.89
N GLY A 164 16.58 -7.08 9.37
CA GLY A 164 17.72 -6.61 8.58
C GLY A 164 17.36 -5.57 7.52
N THR A 165 16.22 -4.89 7.65
CA THR A 165 15.84 -3.77 6.79
C THR A 165 16.53 -2.47 7.20
N VAL A 166 16.82 -2.31 8.49
CA VAL A 166 17.55 -1.18 9.09
C VAL A 166 18.89 -1.70 9.61
N PRO A 167 20.03 -1.02 9.35
CA PRO A 167 21.32 -1.53 9.78
C PRO A 167 21.49 -1.32 11.28
N PRO A 168 22.42 -2.03 11.93
CA PRO A 168 22.82 -1.72 13.31
C PRO A 168 23.13 -0.23 13.48
N GLY A 169 22.51 0.41 14.48
CA GLY A 169 22.64 1.85 14.77
C GLY A 169 21.83 2.76 13.83
N GLY A 170 21.22 2.21 12.77
CA GLY A 170 20.40 2.96 11.83
C GLY A 170 19.10 3.46 12.47
N GLU A 171 18.58 2.74 13.45
CA GLU A 171 17.38 3.14 14.20
C GLU A 171 17.55 4.49 14.91
N GLN A 172 18.75 4.80 15.40
CA GLN A 172 19.06 6.07 16.04
C GLN A 172 19.02 7.23 15.03
N VAL A 173 19.58 7.04 13.84
CA VAL A 173 19.54 8.03 12.75
C VAL A 173 18.11 8.28 12.30
N LEU A 174 17.34 7.22 12.10
CA LEU A 174 15.95 7.31 11.65
C LEU A 174 15.06 7.96 12.71
N GLY A 175 15.23 7.61 13.98
CA GLY A 175 14.54 8.25 15.10
C GLY A 175 14.85 9.74 15.20
N ALA A 176 16.13 10.10 15.15
CA ALA A 176 16.58 11.49 15.20
C ALA A 176 16.04 12.32 14.02
N LEU A 177 15.95 11.72 12.84
CA LEU A 177 15.37 12.35 11.65
C LEU A 177 13.88 12.68 11.85
N VAL A 178 13.11 11.79 12.47
CA VAL A 178 11.69 12.02 12.78
C VAL A 178 11.52 13.07 13.89
N GLU A 179 12.30 12.96 14.96
CA GLU A 179 12.28 13.85 16.12
C GLU A 179 12.65 15.28 15.75
N ALA A 180 13.71 15.47 14.97
CA ALA A 180 14.16 16.77 14.48
C ALA A 180 13.27 17.37 13.37
N ARG A 181 12.15 16.71 13.03
CA ARG A 181 11.19 17.16 12.00
C ARG A 181 11.85 17.44 10.65
N VAL A 182 12.87 16.67 10.31
CA VAL A 182 13.52 16.79 9.01
C VAL A 182 12.54 16.34 7.94
N SER A 183 12.40 17.08 6.85
CA SER A 183 11.60 16.66 5.70
C SER A 183 12.36 15.66 4.84
N TYR A 184 11.72 14.55 4.50
CA TYR A 184 12.39 13.44 3.80
C TYR A 184 11.51 12.73 2.79
N LEU A 185 12.15 12.15 1.77
CA LEU A 185 11.53 11.19 0.86
C LEU A 185 12.08 9.79 1.07
N VAL A 186 11.20 8.80 1.07
CA VAL A 186 11.58 7.39 1.01
C VAL A 186 11.55 6.95 -0.45
N SER A 187 12.69 6.53 -1.00
CA SER A 187 12.82 6.14 -2.40
C SER A 187 13.19 4.67 -2.59
N GLY A 188 13.03 4.16 -3.80
CA GLY A 188 13.34 2.78 -4.15
C GLY A 188 12.40 2.16 -5.19
N GLY A 189 12.79 1.00 -5.69
CA GLY A 189 12.03 0.23 -6.69
C GLY A 189 10.67 -0.29 -6.20
N THR A 190 9.93 -0.94 -7.09
CA THR A 190 8.67 -1.62 -6.73
C THR A 190 8.95 -2.77 -5.77
N GLY A 191 8.15 -2.89 -4.71
CA GLY A 191 8.32 -3.97 -3.72
C GLY A 191 9.55 -3.86 -2.82
N SER A 192 10.26 -2.71 -2.80
CA SER A 192 11.42 -2.50 -1.92
C SER A 192 11.05 -2.24 -0.45
N GLY A 193 9.77 -1.98 -0.16
CA GLY A 193 9.29 -1.73 1.21
C GLY A 193 9.17 -0.24 1.60
N LYS A 194 9.15 0.69 0.64
CA LYS A 194 9.02 2.15 0.90
C LYS A 194 7.87 2.50 1.84
N THR A 195 6.66 2.05 1.51
CA THR A 195 5.45 2.30 2.30
C THR A 195 5.57 1.70 3.70
N THR A 196 6.21 0.54 3.82
CA THR A 196 6.46 -0.12 5.11
C THR A 196 7.39 0.72 5.98
N LEU A 197 8.54 1.14 5.47
CA LEU A 197 9.47 2.00 6.21
C LEU A 197 8.79 3.32 6.59
N LEU A 198 8.12 3.97 5.64
CA LEU A 198 7.42 5.23 5.91
C LEU A 198 6.36 5.07 7.01
N SER A 199 5.54 4.02 6.96
CA SER A 199 4.54 3.75 8.00
C SER A 199 5.17 3.51 9.37
N THR A 200 6.33 2.86 9.43
CA THR A 200 7.08 2.65 10.67
C THR A 200 7.64 3.96 11.22
N LEU A 201 8.26 4.80 10.39
CA LEU A 201 8.80 6.09 10.81
C LEU A 201 7.72 7.04 11.30
N LEU A 202 6.53 7.01 10.69
CA LEU A 202 5.38 7.80 11.13
C LEU A 202 4.82 7.36 12.48
N GLY A 203 5.06 6.11 12.91
CA GLY A 203 4.74 5.66 14.27
C GLY A 203 5.69 6.21 15.34
N LEU A 204 6.83 6.80 14.95
CA LEU A 204 7.79 7.44 15.86
C LEU A 204 7.51 8.93 16.07
N VAL A 205 6.54 9.48 15.33
CA VAL A 205 6.10 10.87 15.47
C VAL A 205 5.52 11.06 16.88
N GLY A 206 5.72 12.24 17.49
CA GLY A 206 5.26 12.49 18.85
C GLY A 206 3.74 12.47 18.93
N GLU A 207 3.19 11.79 19.94
CA GLU A 207 1.74 11.50 20.09
C GLU A 207 0.80 12.72 20.02
N ARG A 208 1.32 13.93 20.25
CA ARG A 208 0.57 15.19 20.20
C ARG A 208 0.47 15.80 18.80
N GLU A 209 1.23 15.27 17.84
CA GLU A 209 1.25 15.75 16.46
C GLU A 209 0.10 15.14 15.65
N ARG A 210 -0.46 15.89 14.70
CA ARG A 210 -1.48 15.40 13.77
C ARG A 210 -0.84 14.99 12.46
N ILE A 211 -1.01 13.73 12.09
CA ILE A 211 -0.56 13.19 10.80
C ILE A 211 -1.74 13.17 9.83
N VAL A 212 -1.61 13.81 8.67
CA VAL A 212 -2.58 13.71 7.57
C VAL A 212 -1.93 13.00 6.40
N LEU A 213 -2.44 11.81 6.08
CA LEU A 213 -2.00 10.96 4.99
C LEU A 213 -2.88 11.21 3.76
N ALA A 214 -2.26 11.49 2.62
CA ALA A 214 -2.92 11.53 1.31
C ALA A 214 -2.39 10.37 0.46
N GLU A 215 -3.27 9.46 0.07
CA GLU A 215 -2.89 8.24 -0.66
C GLU A 215 -3.84 7.98 -1.83
N ASP A 216 -3.33 7.43 -2.93
CA ASP A 216 -4.22 6.96 -4.00
C ASP A 216 -5.09 5.81 -3.52
N SER A 217 -4.44 4.87 -2.86
CA SER A 217 -5.06 3.75 -2.18
C SER A 217 -4.49 3.71 -0.78
N ALA A 218 -5.33 3.61 0.24
CA ALA A 218 -4.90 3.93 1.59
C ALA A 218 -4.21 2.73 2.26
N GLU A 219 -2.88 2.75 2.25
CA GLU A 219 -1.92 1.67 2.54
C GLU A 219 -1.26 1.87 3.90
N LEU A 220 -0.88 3.12 4.21
CA LEU A 220 -0.20 3.50 5.44
C LEU A 220 -1.13 3.28 6.66
N ARG A 221 -0.54 2.69 7.71
CA ARG A 221 -1.18 2.38 9.01
C ARG A 221 -0.18 2.60 10.15
N PRO A 222 0.36 3.81 10.31
CA PRO A 222 1.28 4.09 11.42
C PRO A 222 0.57 3.84 12.76
N ASP A 223 1.30 3.28 13.71
CA ASP A 223 0.83 3.13 15.08
C ASP A 223 0.96 4.49 15.79
N HIS A 224 -0.07 5.33 15.62
CA HIS A 224 -0.08 6.69 16.13
C HIS A 224 -1.53 7.11 16.46
N PRO A 225 -1.80 7.76 17.61
CA PRO A 225 -3.16 8.03 18.07
C PRO A 225 -3.94 9.03 17.21
N HIS A 226 -3.24 9.92 16.51
CA HIS A 226 -3.86 11.05 15.80
C HIS A 226 -3.52 11.08 14.30
N VAL A 227 -4.08 10.11 13.57
CA VAL A 227 -3.85 9.92 12.13
C VAL A 227 -5.15 10.12 11.35
N VAL A 228 -5.11 11.00 10.35
CA VAL A 228 -6.18 11.19 9.37
C VAL A 228 -5.75 10.61 8.06
N ARG A 229 -6.61 9.80 7.44
CA ARG A 229 -6.31 9.06 6.22
C ARG A 229 -7.25 9.50 5.11
N LEU A 230 -6.69 10.11 4.08
CA LEU A 230 -7.39 10.57 2.89
C LEU A 230 -7.04 9.64 1.73
N GLU A 231 -8.07 9.22 0.98
CA GLU A 231 -7.94 8.29 -0.13
C GLU A 231 -8.53 8.92 -1.39
N THR A 232 -7.91 8.67 -2.54
CA THR A 232 -8.44 9.20 -3.80
C THR A 232 -9.74 8.52 -4.17
N ARG A 233 -10.52 9.18 -5.04
CA ARG A 233 -11.77 8.63 -5.53
C ARG A 233 -11.79 8.72 -7.05
N PRO A 234 -11.95 7.60 -7.78
CA PRO A 234 -12.16 7.67 -9.22
C PRO A 234 -13.47 8.40 -9.53
N ALA A 235 -13.61 8.87 -10.77
CA ALA A 235 -14.88 9.41 -11.23
C ALA A 235 -16.00 8.36 -11.15
N ASN A 236 -17.23 8.83 -10.99
CA ASN A 236 -18.42 8.00 -11.14
C ASN A 236 -18.60 7.57 -12.61
N GLN A 237 -19.68 6.84 -12.92
CA GLN A 237 -19.91 6.34 -14.27
C GLN A 237 -20.07 7.44 -15.33
N GLU A 238 -20.51 8.63 -14.92
CA GLU A 238 -20.73 9.81 -15.76
C GLU A 238 -19.47 10.70 -15.86
N GLY A 239 -18.35 10.27 -15.29
CA GLY A 239 -17.10 11.05 -15.29
C GLY A 239 -17.04 12.14 -14.21
N ALA A 240 -18.06 12.27 -13.37
CA ALA A 240 -18.15 13.28 -12.32
C ALA A 240 -17.54 12.81 -10.98
N GLY A 241 -17.16 13.76 -10.14
CA GLY A 241 -16.78 13.48 -8.75
C GLY A 241 -15.41 12.80 -8.55
N ARG A 242 -14.51 12.85 -9.53
CA ARG A 242 -13.11 12.44 -9.34
C ARG A 242 -12.46 13.30 -8.25
N VAL A 243 -11.77 12.65 -7.31
CA VAL A 243 -10.92 13.29 -6.30
C VAL A 243 -9.51 12.78 -6.52
N THR A 244 -8.62 13.66 -6.94
CA THR A 244 -7.23 13.34 -7.25
C THR A 244 -6.33 13.47 -6.03
N LEU A 245 -5.14 12.87 -6.06
CA LEU A 245 -4.16 13.01 -4.99
C LEU A 245 -3.79 14.48 -4.73
N ARG A 246 -3.73 15.28 -5.81
CA ARG A 246 -3.56 16.73 -5.74
C ARG A 246 -4.66 17.42 -4.93
N ASP A 247 -5.91 17.02 -5.13
CA ASP A 247 -7.04 17.56 -4.35
C ASP A 247 -6.90 17.20 -2.87
N LEU A 248 -6.51 15.96 -2.57
CA LEU A 248 -6.29 15.51 -1.18
C LEU A 248 -5.21 16.34 -0.48
N VAL A 249 -4.07 16.56 -1.14
CA VAL A 249 -2.97 17.37 -0.59
C VAL A 249 -3.46 18.78 -0.25
N ARG A 250 -4.22 19.42 -1.16
CA ARG A 250 -4.80 20.75 -0.92
C ARG A 250 -5.80 20.78 0.24
N GLN A 251 -6.63 19.75 0.37
CA GLN A 251 -7.57 19.66 1.49
C GLN A 251 -6.84 19.38 2.80
N ALA A 252 -5.82 18.53 2.79
CA ALA A 252 -5.02 18.20 3.96
C ALA A 252 -4.43 19.44 4.63
N LEU A 253 -3.98 20.43 3.86
CA LEU A 253 -3.46 21.71 4.37
C LEU A 253 -4.48 22.52 5.19
N ARG A 254 -5.78 22.29 4.97
CA ARG A 254 -6.86 22.96 5.71
C ARG A 254 -7.23 22.20 6.98
N MET A 255 -6.63 21.05 7.23
CA MET A 255 -6.93 20.17 8.36
C MET A 255 -5.95 20.34 9.53
N ARG A 256 -5.16 21.42 9.52
CA ARG A 256 -4.10 21.74 10.51
C ARG A 256 -3.16 20.55 10.75
N PRO A 257 -2.51 19.98 9.72
CA PRO A 257 -1.55 18.90 9.91
C PRO A 257 -0.28 19.43 10.60
N ASP A 258 0.26 18.67 11.55
CA ASP A 258 1.64 18.86 11.98
C ASP A 258 2.58 18.10 11.03
N ARG A 259 2.14 16.95 10.51
CA ARG A 259 2.83 16.17 9.46
C ARG A 259 1.90 15.95 8.27
N LEU A 260 2.30 16.46 7.11
CA LEU A 260 1.66 16.11 5.84
C LEU A 260 2.45 15.01 5.15
N VAL A 261 1.77 13.92 4.77
CA VAL A 261 2.40 12.78 4.12
C VAL A 261 1.68 12.43 2.82
N VAL A 262 2.45 12.25 1.75
CA VAL A 262 1.94 11.70 0.48
C VAL A 262 2.43 10.26 0.33
N GLY A 263 1.49 9.32 0.23
CA GLY A 263 1.79 7.89 0.17
C GLY A 263 2.79 7.53 -0.92
N GLU A 264 2.55 7.99 -2.15
CA GLU A 264 3.50 7.90 -3.26
C GLU A 264 3.33 9.09 -4.20
N VAL A 265 4.42 9.80 -4.47
CA VAL A 265 4.45 10.94 -5.38
C VAL A 265 4.71 10.43 -6.80
N ARG A 266 3.68 10.52 -7.65
CA ARG A 266 3.62 9.95 -9.00
C ARG A 266 3.19 10.94 -10.08
N GLY A 267 2.75 12.15 -9.71
CA GLY A 267 2.23 13.13 -10.66
C GLY A 267 2.22 14.56 -10.14
N ALA A 268 1.20 15.31 -10.56
CA ALA A 268 1.10 16.75 -10.36
C ALA A 268 1.03 17.20 -8.90
N GLU A 269 0.66 16.30 -7.98
CA GLU A 269 0.67 16.55 -6.54
C GLU A 269 2.05 16.90 -5.98
N VAL A 270 3.13 16.60 -6.71
CA VAL A 270 4.50 16.99 -6.31
C VAL A 270 4.62 18.48 -6.05
N ALA A 271 3.98 19.32 -6.86
CA ALA A 271 4.04 20.78 -6.71
C ALA A 271 3.34 21.24 -5.42
N ASP A 272 2.16 20.67 -5.13
CA ASP A 272 1.40 21.00 -3.93
C ASP A 272 2.08 20.45 -2.67
N LEU A 273 2.72 19.27 -2.74
CA LEU A 273 3.53 18.72 -1.65
C LEU A 273 4.74 19.62 -1.36
N LEU A 274 5.54 19.97 -2.38
CA LEU A 274 6.72 20.81 -2.18
C LEU A 274 6.33 22.20 -1.65
N SER A 275 5.24 22.78 -2.16
CA SER A 275 4.70 24.03 -1.63
C SER A 275 4.30 23.91 -0.17
N ALA A 276 3.62 22.82 0.21
CA ALA A 276 3.17 22.58 1.58
C ALA A 276 4.33 22.52 2.59
N LEU A 277 5.38 21.78 2.22
CA LEU A 277 6.58 21.61 3.04
C LEU A 277 7.33 22.94 3.22
N ASN A 278 7.28 23.82 2.23
CA ASN A 278 7.89 25.15 2.31
C ASN A 278 7.08 26.15 3.16
N THR A 279 5.77 25.93 3.39
CA THR A 279 4.89 26.87 4.12
C THR A 279 4.64 26.45 5.58
N GLY A 280 5.64 25.87 6.25
CA GLY A 280 5.59 25.60 7.69
C GLY A 280 5.02 24.23 8.10
N HIS A 281 4.94 23.27 7.18
CA HIS A 281 4.63 21.86 7.51
C HIS A 281 5.94 21.06 7.62
N GLU A 282 6.70 21.36 8.66
CA GLU A 282 7.96 20.70 8.95
C GLU A 282 7.78 19.19 9.13
N GLY A 283 8.80 18.43 8.73
CA GLY A 283 8.80 16.97 8.92
C GLY A 283 7.80 16.21 8.07
N GLY A 284 7.17 16.86 7.08
CA GLY A 284 6.38 16.16 6.08
C GLY A 284 7.25 15.27 5.18
N SER A 285 6.63 14.24 4.62
CA SER A 285 7.34 13.17 3.94
C SER A 285 6.50 12.50 2.86
N GLY A 286 7.11 11.58 2.11
CA GLY A 286 6.39 10.75 1.17
C GLY A 286 7.28 9.71 0.53
N THR A 287 6.70 8.87 -0.33
CA THR A 287 7.49 7.93 -1.11
C THR A 287 7.62 8.37 -2.57
N VAL A 288 8.70 7.96 -3.23
CA VAL A 288 8.90 8.18 -4.66
C VAL A 288 9.59 6.96 -5.28
N HIS A 289 9.16 6.56 -6.47
CA HIS A 289 9.87 5.50 -7.20
C HIS A 289 11.17 6.04 -7.83
N ALA A 290 12.30 5.42 -7.49
CA ALA A 290 13.59 5.70 -8.11
C ALA A 290 14.46 4.43 -8.05
N ASN A 291 15.31 4.22 -9.07
CA ASN A 291 16.20 3.07 -9.13
C ASN A 291 17.41 3.24 -8.22
N THR A 292 17.88 4.49 -8.05
CA THR A 292 18.93 4.87 -7.11
C THR A 292 18.53 6.14 -6.36
N ALA A 293 19.20 6.42 -5.24
CA ALA A 293 19.05 7.69 -4.54
C ALA A 293 19.43 8.89 -5.43
N ALA A 294 20.47 8.72 -6.27
CA ALA A 294 20.95 9.75 -7.19
C ALA A 294 19.96 10.14 -8.30
N ASP A 295 19.02 9.25 -8.64
CA ASP A 295 18.00 9.51 -9.67
C ASP A 295 16.81 10.34 -9.15
N VAL A 296 16.69 10.53 -7.83
CA VAL A 296 15.53 11.22 -7.24
C VAL A 296 15.34 12.65 -7.78
N PRO A 297 16.37 13.51 -7.92
CA PRO A 297 16.20 14.83 -8.52
C PRO A 297 15.64 14.77 -9.95
N ALA A 298 16.16 13.88 -10.79
CA ALA A 298 15.67 13.70 -12.17
C ALA A 298 14.23 13.18 -12.20
N ARG A 299 13.86 12.30 -11.26
CA ARG A 299 12.46 11.86 -11.10
C ARG A 299 11.55 13.02 -10.73
N LEU A 300 11.96 13.85 -9.77
CA LEU A 300 11.21 15.05 -9.38
C LEU A 300 11.09 16.02 -10.57
N GLU A 301 12.13 16.17 -11.41
CA GLU A 301 12.08 16.96 -12.65
C GLU A 301 10.98 16.51 -13.60
N ALA A 302 10.89 15.20 -13.86
CA ALA A 302 9.85 14.64 -14.71
C ALA A 302 8.44 14.90 -14.14
N LEU A 303 8.27 14.70 -12.82
CA LEU A 303 6.99 14.93 -12.15
C LEU A 303 6.61 16.42 -12.11
N GLY A 304 7.58 17.30 -11.82
CA GLY A 304 7.40 18.75 -11.81
C GLY A 304 7.02 19.28 -13.18
N THR A 305 7.65 18.77 -14.23
CA THR A 305 7.29 19.11 -15.62
C THR A 305 5.85 18.73 -15.92
N ALA A 306 5.42 17.52 -15.53
CA ALA A 306 4.02 17.10 -15.67
C ALA A 306 3.04 17.94 -14.82
N ALA A 307 3.54 18.56 -13.75
CA ALA A 307 2.79 19.51 -12.91
C ALA A 307 2.76 20.95 -13.46
N GLY A 308 3.48 21.23 -14.56
CA GLY A 308 3.61 22.56 -15.15
C GLY A 308 4.67 23.46 -14.50
N LEU A 309 5.57 22.90 -13.69
CA LEU A 309 6.73 23.62 -13.17
C LEU A 309 7.89 23.55 -14.16
N ASP A 310 8.54 24.68 -14.40
CA ASP A 310 9.85 24.66 -15.06
C ASP A 310 10.92 24.09 -14.10
N ARG A 311 12.06 23.71 -14.68
CA ARG A 311 13.16 23.08 -13.95
C ARG A 311 13.69 23.96 -12.81
N ALA A 312 13.85 25.26 -13.04
CA ALA A 312 14.41 26.17 -12.04
C ALA A 312 13.44 26.36 -10.85
N ALA A 313 12.14 26.55 -11.15
CA ALA A 313 11.08 26.65 -10.15
C ALA A 313 10.99 25.38 -9.31
N LEU A 314 11.04 24.21 -9.94
CA LEU A 314 11.05 22.93 -9.22
C LEU A 314 12.26 22.84 -8.28
N HIS A 315 13.47 23.03 -8.78
CA HIS A 315 14.68 22.93 -7.95
C HIS A 315 14.70 23.94 -6.83
N SER A 316 14.12 25.13 -7.05
CA SER A 316 13.93 26.10 -5.99
C SER A 316 13.01 25.61 -4.89
N GLN A 317 11.89 24.98 -5.25
CA GLN A 317 10.96 24.40 -4.27
C GLN A 317 11.57 23.19 -3.55
N VAL A 318 12.22 22.27 -4.29
CA VAL A 318 12.86 21.08 -3.69
C VAL A 318 13.91 21.47 -2.66
N ALA A 319 14.77 22.44 -2.98
CA ALA A 319 15.82 22.88 -2.06
C ALA A 319 15.29 23.49 -0.76
N ALA A 320 14.09 24.07 -0.79
CA ALA A 320 13.44 24.68 0.38
C ALA A 320 12.58 23.67 1.16
N ALA A 321 12.00 22.69 0.47
CA ALA A 321 11.02 21.77 0.99
C ALA A 321 11.62 20.47 1.55
N LEU A 322 12.68 19.95 0.94
CA LEU A 322 13.20 18.60 1.20
C LEU A 322 14.65 18.63 1.64
N SER A 323 14.99 17.84 2.66
CA SER A 323 16.33 17.79 3.21
C SER A 323 17.04 16.45 2.98
N VAL A 324 16.30 15.34 3.07
CA VAL A 324 16.88 13.98 3.07
C VAL A 324 16.16 13.03 2.13
N VAL A 325 16.89 12.10 1.53
CA VAL A 325 16.37 10.93 0.81
C VAL A 325 16.85 9.67 1.53
N VAL A 326 15.93 8.82 1.96
CA VAL A 326 16.21 7.47 2.47
C VAL A 326 15.90 6.48 1.35
N HIS A 327 16.89 5.74 0.87
CA HIS A 327 16.74 4.88 -0.30
C HIS A 327 16.73 3.39 0.10
N LEU A 328 15.67 2.67 -0.26
CA LEU A 328 15.58 1.22 -0.11
C LEU A 328 15.93 0.50 -1.40
N ALA A 329 16.72 -0.54 -1.28
CA ALA A 329 16.98 -1.52 -2.33
C ALA A 329 16.44 -2.90 -1.92
N ARG A 330 16.14 -3.71 -2.93
CA ARG A 330 15.98 -5.16 -2.78
C ARG A 330 17.24 -5.79 -3.34
N ASP A 331 18.01 -6.46 -2.50
CA ASP A 331 19.25 -7.10 -2.97
C ASP A 331 18.98 -8.40 -3.75
N ARG A 332 20.05 -9.03 -4.25
CA ARG A 332 19.95 -10.26 -5.05
C ARG A 332 19.39 -11.46 -4.28
N SER A 333 19.45 -11.44 -2.95
CA SER A 333 18.86 -12.46 -2.09
C SER A 333 17.36 -12.23 -1.86
N GLY A 334 16.82 -11.13 -2.38
CA GLY A 334 15.43 -10.72 -2.20
C GLY A 334 15.18 -9.92 -0.93
N GLN A 335 16.21 -9.70 -0.09
CA GLN A 335 16.11 -8.94 1.16
C GLN A 335 15.90 -7.46 0.88
N ARG A 336 14.96 -6.85 1.61
CA ARG A 336 14.65 -5.41 1.56
C ARG A 336 15.48 -4.70 2.62
N ARG A 337 16.27 -3.71 2.22
CA ARG A 337 17.11 -2.94 3.15
C ARG A 337 17.27 -1.49 2.72
N ILE A 338 17.54 -0.62 3.68
CA ILE A 338 18.04 0.72 3.39
C ILE A 338 19.42 0.56 2.75
N ALA A 339 19.62 1.06 1.53
CA ALA A 339 20.92 1.02 0.90
C ALA A 339 21.75 2.25 1.30
N GLU A 340 21.12 3.43 1.21
CA GLU A 340 21.79 4.72 1.32
C GLU A 340 20.86 5.78 1.93
N VAL A 341 21.44 6.74 2.63
CA VAL A 341 20.78 7.99 3.05
C VAL A 341 21.54 9.15 2.45
N HIS A 342 20.85 9.98 1.69
CA HIS A 342 21.42 11.14 1.02
C HIS A 342 20.84 12.43 1.59
N VAL A 343 21.65 13.47 1.65
CA VAL A 343 21.17 14.85 1.87
C VAL A 343 20.98 15.56 0.52
N LEU A 344 20.10 16.54 0.48
CA LEU A 344 19.88 17.39 -0.69
C LEU A 344 20.69 18.67 -0.57
N GLU A 345 21.42 19.02 -1.63
CA GLU A 345 22.26 20.22 -1.70
C GLU A 345 22.12 20.88 -3.07
N ARG A 346 22.43 22.18 -3.17
CA ARG A 346 22.52 22.87 -4.45
C ARG A 346 23.94 22.77 -5.00
N ASN A 347 24.06 22.40 -6.26
CA ASN A 347 25.32 22.44 -6.98
C ASN A 347 25.69 23.88 -7.40
N THR A 348 26.83 24.04 -8.08
CA THR A 348 27.31 25.35 -8.58
C THR A 348 26.39 26.01 -9.61
N GLN A 349 25.48 25.25 -10.23
CA GLN A 349 24.47 25.74 -11.16
C GLN A 349 23.14 26.08 -10.46
N GLY A 350 23.08 25.94 -9.12
CA GLY A 350 21.88 26.19 -8.32
C GLY A 350 20.84 25.06 -8.36
N LEU A 351 21.13 23.95 -9.05
CA LEU A 351 20.27 22.77 -9.14
C LEU A 351 20.49 21.85 -7.95
N VAL A 352 19.41 21.25 -7.45
CA VAL A 352 19.44 20.26 -6.38
C VAL A 352 20.05 18.96 -6.88
N VAL A 353 21.01 18.47 -6.11
CA VAL A 353 21.62 17.14 -6.25
C VAL A 353 21.52 16.41 -4.91
N THR A 354 21.58 15.09 -4.96
CA THR A 354 21.73 14.29 -3.74
C THR A 354 23.21 14.05 -3.45
N VAL A 355 23.57 14.12 -2.18
CA VAL A 355 24.92 13.85 -1.68
C VAL A 355 24.85 12.68 -0.70
N PRO A 356 25.57 11.57 -0.95
CA PRO A 356 25.57 10.43 -0.03
C PRO A 356 26.05 10.87 1.36
N ALA A 357 25.25 10.61 2.38
CA ALA A 357 25.58 10.89 3.78
C ALA A 357 25.88 9.61 4.55
N LEU A 358 25.11 8.56 4.30
CA LEU A 358 25.32 7.23 4.86
C LEU A 358 25.14 6.16 3.78
N ARG A 359 25.97 5.13 3.82
CA ARG A 359 25.85 3.94 2.97
C ARG A 359 25.90 2.68 3.82
N TRP A 360 25.06 1.70 3.55
CA TRP A 360 25.08 0.45 4.30
C TRP A 360 26.38 -0.32 4.04
N GLY A 361 27.14 -0.60 5.11
CA GLY A 361 28.36 -1.40 5.11
C GLY A 361 28.25 -2.68 5.94
N ALA A 362 29.37 -3.39 6.15
CA ALA A 362 29.39 -4.71 6.79
C ALA A 362 28.95 -4.70 8.27
N GLY A 363 29.14 -3.59 8.99
CA GLY A 363 28.86 -3.48 10.42
C GLY A 363 27.83 -2.41 10.80
N GLY A 364 27.15 -1.79 9.82
CA GLY A 364 26.29 -0.63 10.03
C GLY A 364 26.43 0.39 8.91
N PHE A 365 25.96 1.61 9.16
CA PHE A 365 26.18 2.70 8.21
C PHE A 365 27.65 3.16 8.19
N VAL A 366 28.18 3.36 6.99
CA VAL A 366 29.44 4.04 6.73
C VAL A 366 29.14 5.49 6.41
N HIS A 367 29.87 6.41 7.05
CA HIS A 367 29.72 7.85 6.82
C HIS A 367 30.33 8.25 5.49
N GLU A 368 29.58 9.02 4.71
CA GLU A 368 29.98 9.56 3.43
C GLU A 368 30.06 11.10 3.53
N ARG A 369 30.44 11.78 2.43
CA ARG A 369 30.68 13.23 2.41
C ARG A 369 29.51 14.11 2.91
N GLY A 370 28.27 13.64 2.80
CA GLY A 370 27.07 14.33 3.27
C GLY A 370 26.78 14.14 4.76
N TRP A 371 27.60 13.37 5.49
CA TRP A 371 27.35 13.02 6.89
C TRP A 371 27.26 14.24 7.81
N GLU A 372 28.20 15.18 7.72
CA GLU A 372 28.20 16.37 8.58
C GLU A 372 26.94 17.22 8.38
N ARG A 373 26.45 17.30 7.14
CA ARG A 373 25.18 17.96 6.83
C ARG A 373 24.01 17.21 7.46
N LEU A 374 23.94 15.89 7.32
CA LEU A 374 22.91 15.07 7.96
C LEU A 374 22.93 15.25 9.49
N ARG A 375 24.11 15.18 10.11
CA ARG A 375 24.29 15.36 11.57
C ARG A 375 23.79 16.72 12.04
N SER A 376 24.03 17.78 11.25
CA SER A 376 23.52 19.13 11.55
C SER A 376 22.00 19.22 11.50
N LEU A 377 21.36 18.48 10.56
CA LEU A 377 19.91 18.48 10.40
C LEU A 377 19.20 17.73 11.53
N ILE A 378 19.78 16.62 12.00
CA ILE A 378 19.19 15.78 13.05
C ILE A 378 19.64 16.16 14.47
N GLY A 379 20.22 17.35 14.65
CA GLY A 379 20.48 17.92 15.98
C GLY A 379 21.66 17.33 16.75
N GLY A 380 22.60 16.65 16.09
CA GLY A 380 23.85 16.20 16.74
C GLY A 380 23.63 15.26 17.92
N VAL A 381 22.77 14.24 17.76
CA VAL A 381 22.70 13.10 18.69
C VAL A 381 24.11 12.65 19.00
N ARG A 382 24.44 12.50 20.30
CA ARG A 382 25.75 11.99 20.70
C ARG A 382 25.81 10.51 20.34
N TRP A 383 26.45 10.24 19.19
CA TRP A 383 26.73 8.90 18.67
C TRP A 383 27.77 8.18 19.51
#